data_AF-A0A2S2P1A3-F1
#
_entry.id   AF-A0A2S2P1A3-F1
#
_cell.length_a   1.000
_cell.length_b   1.000
_cell.length_c   1.000
_cell.angle_alpha   90.00
_cell.angle_beta   90.00
_cell.angle_gamma   90.00
#
_symmetry.space_group_name_H-M   'P 1'
#
loop_
_entity.id
_entity.type
_entity.pdbx_description
1 polymer ?
#
loop_
_entity_poly.entity_id
_entity_poly.type
_entity_poly.pdbx_seq_one_letter_code
_entity_poly.pdbx_strand_id
1 'polypeptide(L)'
;AAWYPLTGGMQDFNYVWYGCMEVTLELSCCKYPPTSELPKLWEENRLSLVKFLAEAHRGVHGFVMDEHGNPIEKASLKIKGRDVGFQTTKYGEFWRILLPGVYKLEIYGDGYIPKEMDFMVVEQHPTLLNVTLHTSKRQDNTPYRQPVPHFYHHHHP
;
A
#
# COMPACT_ATOMS: atom_id res chain seq x y z
N ALA A 1 14.65 -6.07 -9.29
CA ALA A 1 15.93 -5.83 -9.99
C ALA A 1 17.07 -6.03 -8.99
N ALA A 2 18.20 -6.58 -9.43
CA ALA A 2 19.36 -6.90 -8.59
C ALA A 2 20.63 -6.33 -9.25
N TRP A 3 20.67 -5.01 -9.44
CA TRP A 3 21.77 -4.33 -10.14
C TRP A 3 22.93 -4.01 -9.18
N TYR A 4 22.64 -3.45 -8.00
CA TYR A 4 23.56 -3.28 -6.87
C TYR A 4 22.75 -2.97 -5.60
N PRO A 5 23.22 -3.37 -4.40
CA PRO A 5 22.56 -3.00 -3.15
C PRO A 5 22.71 -1.49 -2.91
N LEU A 6 21.58 -0.79 -2.75
CA LEU A 6 21.54 0.61 -2.35
C LEU A 6 20.78 0.71 -1.02
N THR A 7 21.48 1.03 0.06
CA THR A 7 20.89 1.17 1.39
C THR A 7 20.48 2.62 1.61
N GLY A 8 19.22 2.87 2.01
CA GLY A 8 18.71 4.23 2.26
C GLY A 8 18.10 4.95 1.05
N GLY A 9 17.70 4.21 0.01
CA GLY A 9 16.98 4.78 -1.13
C GLY A 9 15.55 5.21 -0.76
N MET A 10 15.06 6.27 -1.41
CA MET A 10 13.69 6.79 -1.26
C MET A 10 12.62 5.72 -1.49
N GLN A 11 12.90 4.79 -2.41
CA GLN A 11 12.00 3.69 -2.80
C GLN A 11 11.62 2.79 -1.62
N ASP A 12 12.59 2.39 -0.80
CA ASP A 12 12.36 1.46 0.31
C ASP A 12 11.68 2.17 1.48
N PHE A 13 11.98 3.46 1.68
CA PHE A 13 11.33 4.29 2.70
C PHE A 13 9.83 4.47 2.41
N ASN A 14 9.48 4.81 1.18
CA ASN A 14 8.09 4.99 0.75
C ASN A 14 7.25 3.72 0.93
N TYR A 15 7.83 2.55 0.63
CA TYR A 15 7.11 1.28 0.77
C TYR A 15 6.95 0.84 2.22
N VAL A 16 8.02 0.93 3.03
CA VAL A 16 8.01 0.44 4.42
C VAL A 16 7.22 1.36 5.35
N TRP A 17 7.33 2.68 5.19
CA TRP A 17 6.73 3.64 6.13
C TRP A 17 5.37 4.18 5.70
N TYR A 18 5.15 4.33 4.40
CA TYR A 18 3.93 4.96 3.87
C TYR A 18 3.12 4.05 2.95
N GLY A 19 3.56 2.80 2.73
CA GLY A 19 2.86 1.84 1.88
C GLY A 19 2.83 2.21 0.39
N CYS A 20 3.62 3.20 -0.03
CA CYS A 20 3.71 3.66 -1.41
C CYS A 20 4.69 2.79 -2.21
N MET A 21 4.25 2.28 -3.37
CA MET A 21 5.12 1.52 -4.27
C MET A 21 5.80 2.47 -5.25
N GLU A 22 7.09 2.72 -5.03
CA GLU A 22 7.93 3.53 -5.91
C GLU A 22 8.76 2.64 -6.85
N VAL A 23 9.02 3.14 -8.06
CA VAL A 23 9.90 2.50 -9.05
C VAL A 23 10.86 3.54 -9.60
N THR A 24 12.14 3.21 -9.68
CA THR A 24 13.16 4.05 -10.34
C THR A 24 13.22 3.72 -11.84
N LEU A 25 13.10 4.74 -12.70
CA LEU A 25 13.14 4.62 -14.15
C LEU A 25 14.36 5.35 -14.73
N GLU A 26 15.22 4.61 -15.45
CA GLU A 26 16.34 5.17 -16.21
C GLU A 26 15.87 5.46 -17.64
N LEU A 27 15.64 6.74 -17.96
CA LEU A 27 14.97 7.15 -19.21
C LEU A 27 15.93 7.37 -20.39
N SER A 28 17.21 7.62 -20.14
CA SER A 28 18.20 7.89 -21.18
C SER A 28 19.61 7.53 -20.74
N CYS A 29 20.46 7.08 -21.69
CA CYS A 29 21.88 6.85 -21.41
C CYS A 29 22.63 8.17 -21.14
N CYS A 30 22.27 9.24 -21.84
CA CYS A 30 22.80 10.57 -21.60
C CYS A 30 22.04 11.23 -20.44
N LYS A 31 22.76 11.59 -19.38
CA LYS A 31 22.16 12.27 -18.21
C LYS A 31 21.60 13.66 -18.52
N TYR A 32 22.21 14.35 -19.49
CA TYR A 32 21.81 15.69 -19.95
C TYR A 32 21.76 15.75 -21.49
N PRO A 33 20.68 15.24 -22.11
CA PRO A 33 20.52 15.28 -23.56
C PRO A 33 20.29 16.72 -24.06
N PRO A 34 20.66 17.05 -25.31
CA PRO A 34 20.40 18.35 -25.90
C PRO A 34 18.89 18.59 -26.09
N THR A 35 18.46 19.86 -26.06
CA THR A 35 17.04 20.27 -26.18
C THR A 35 16.34 19.69 -27.42
N SER A 36 17.08 19.49 -28.50
CA SER A 36 16.57 18.89 -29.74
C SER A 36 16.06 17.46 -29.60
N GLU A 37 16.52 16.71 -28.59
CA GLU A 37 16.12 15.31 -28.36
C GLU A 37 14.88 15.18 -27.46
N LEU A 38 14.50 16.24 -26.73
CA LEU A 38 13.38 16.20 -25.78
C LEU A 38 12.04 15.79 -26.40
N PRO A 39 11.65 16.26 -27.61
CA PRO A 39 10.39 15.82 -28.22
C PRO A 39 10.35 14.33 -28.53
N LYS A 40 11.50 13.75 -28.92
CA LYS A 40 11.64 12.32 -29.17
C LYS A 40 11.53 11.52 -27.87
N LEU A 41 12.26 11.92 -26.84
CA LEU A 41 12.20 11.28 -25.52
C LEU A 41 10.78 11.32 -24.93
N TRP A 42 10.05 12.42 -25.13
CA TRP A 42 8.65 12.51 -24.74
C TRP A 42 7.80 11.47 -25.47
N GLU A 43 7.85 11.42 -26.80
CA GLU A 43 6.97 10.51 -27.57
C GLU A 43 7.29 9.04 -27.28
N GLU A 44 8.56 8.69 -27.07
CA GLU A 44 8.99 7.35 -26.70
C GLU A 44 8.47 6.91 -25.32
N ASN A 45 8.29 7.85 -24.38
CA ASN A 45 7.92 7.53 -23.01
C ASN A 45 6.45 7.82 -22.66
N ARG A 46 5.76 8.65 -23.45
CA ARG A 46 4.40 9.14 -23.16
C ARG A 46 3.42 8.02 -22.83
N LEU A 47 3.35 6.99 -23.67
CA LEU A 47 2.42 5.88 -23.46
C LEU A 47 2.78 5.06 -22.22
N SER A 48 4.08 4.83 -22.00
CA SER A 48 4.58 4.08 -20.84
C SER A 48 4.28 4.80 -19.53
N LEU A 49 4.45 6.13 -19.48
CA LEU A 49 4.10 6.95 -18.32
C LEU A 49 2.60 6.91 -18.02
N VAL A 50 1.76 7.02 -19.05
CA VAL A 50 0.29 6.92 -18.87
C VAL A 50 -0.12 5.54 -18.35
N LYS A 51 0.45 4.46 -18.92
CA LYS A 51 0.19 3.10 -18.44
C LYS A 51 0.68 2.89 -17.01
N PHE A 52 1.85 3.42 -16.68
CA PHE A 52 2.38 3.35 -15.32
C PHE A 52 1.49 4.07 -14.30
N LEU A 53 0.95 5.24 -14.64
CA LEU A 53 -0.04 5.92 -13.80
C LEU A 53 -1.33 5.11 -13.64
N ALA A 54 -1.78 4.42 -14.68
CA ALA A 54 -2.97 3.57 -14.61
C ALA A 54 -2.80 2.40 -13.63
N GLU A 55 -1.57 1.89 -13.42
CA GLU A 55 -1.29 0.84 -12.44
C GLU A 55 -1.61 1.26 -11.00
N ALA A 56 -1.70 2.57 -10.70
CA ALA A 56 -2.12 3.03 -9.37
C ALA A 56 -3.57 2.62 -9.02
N HIS A 57 -4.40 2.30 -10.02
CA HIS A 57 -5.79 1.89 -9.84
C HIS A 57 -5.98 0.38 -9.75
N ARG A 58 -4.93 -0.44 -9.74
CA ARG A 58 -5.08 -1.90 -9.64
C ARG A 58 -5.15 -2.37 -8.18
N GLY A 59 -5.57 -3.62 -7.99
CA GLY A 59 -5.54 -4.28 -6.68
C GLY A 59 -6.86 -4.11 -5.93
N VAL A 60 -6.79 -3.66 -4.68
CA VAL A 60 -7.96 -3.50 -3.80
C VAL A 60 -7.96 -2.12 -3.16
N HIS A 61 -9.14 -1.53 -3.00
CA HIS A 61 -9.34 -0.33 -2.21
C HIS A 61 -10.70 -0.37 -1.51
N GLY A 62 -10.90 0.52 -0.55
CA GLY A 62 -12.19 0.65 0.10
C GLY A 62 -12.09 1.45 1.38
N PHE A 63 -13.10 1.28 2.23
CA PHE A 63 -13.22 1.97 3.50
C PHE A 63 -13.30 0.99 4.66
N VAL A 64 -12.69 1.34 5.78
CA VAL A 64 -12.91 0.70 7.09
C VAL A 64 -13.75 1.64 7.94
N MET A 65 -14.97 1.21 8.26
CA MET A 65 -15.94 1.96 9.06
C MET A 65 -16.33 1.19 10.33
N ASP A 66 -16.85 1.88 11.33
CA ASP A 66 -17.51 1.27 12.47
C ASP A 66 -18.98 0.92 12.15
N GLU A 67 -19.65 0.29 13.11
CA GLU A 67 -21.07 -0.10 13.02
C GLU A 67 -22.05 1.07 12.95
N HIS A 68 -21.59 2.30 13.19
CA HIS A 68 -22.36 3.54 13.07
C HIS A 68 -22.07 4.30 11.77
N GLY A 69 -21.18 3.76 10.93
CA GLY A 69 -20.77 4.38 9.66
C GLY A 69 -19.69 5.45 9.80
N ASN A 70 -19.04 5.57 10.97
CA ASN A 70 -17.91 6.48 11.14
C ASN A 70 -16.62 5.84 10.60
N PRO A 71 -15.71 6.64 10.00
CA PRO A 71 -14.43 6.15 9.55
C PRO A 71 -13.52 5.76 10.71
N ILE A 72 -12.83 4.62 10.56
CA ILE A 72 -11.80 4.18 11.50
C ILE A 72 -10.45 4.62 10.95
N GLU A 73 -9.89 5.69 11.52
CA GLU A 73 -8.55 6.18 11.21
C GLU A 73 -7.47 5.21 11.74
N LYS A 74 -6.37 5.05 10.98
CA LYS A 74 -5.19 4.26 11.37
C LYS A 74 -5.49 2.80 11.74
N ALA A 75 -6.58 2.23 11.22
CA ALA A 75 -6.78 0.79 11.28
C ALA A 75 -5.62 0.11 10.55
N SER A 76 -5.03 -0.90 11.17
CA SER A 76 -3.90 -1.66 10.62
C SER A 76 -4.44 -2.78 9.72
N LEU A 77 -3.97 -2.81 8.48
CA LEU A 77 -4.34 -3.79 7.47
C LEU A 77 -3.11 -4.60 7.05
N LYS A 78 -3.31 -5.90 6.84
CA LYS A 78 -2.26 -6.80 6.36
C LYS A 78 -2.84 -7.82 5.39
N ILE A 79 -2.14 -8.06 4.29
CA ILE A 79 -2.45 -9.22 3.45
C ILE A 79 -1.79 -10.43 4.11
N LYS A 80 -2.60 -11.45 4.44
CA LYS A 80 -2.10 -12.65 5.10
C LYS A 80 -0.96 -13.27 4.29
N GLY A 81 0.16 -13.55 4.95
CA GLY A 81 1.39 -14.06 4.32
C GLY A 81 2.29 -12.99 3.67
N ARG A 82 2.01 -11.68 3.83
CA ARG A 82 2.92 -10.60 3.44
C ARG A 82 3.40 -9.82 4.65
N ASP A 83 4.67 -9.47 4.71
CA ASP A 83 5.27 -8.87 5.92
C ASP A 83 4.87 -7.40 6.15
N VAL A 84 4.70 -6.64 5.07
CA VAL A 84 4.41 -5.20 5.13
C VAL A 84 2.91 -4.94 5.19
N GLY A 85 2.46 -4.43 6.33
CA GLY A 85 1.12 -3.89 6.54
C GLY A 85 0.97 -2.46 6.02
N PHE A 86 -0.25 -1.93 6.09
CA PHE A 86 -0.60 -0.56 5.71
C PHE A 86 -1.75 -0.07 6.59
N GLN A 87 -2.06 1.21 6.55
CA GLN A 87 -3.06 1.83 7.43
C GLN A 87 -4.13 2.59 6.66
N THR A 88 -5.31 2.74 7.28
CA THR A 88 -6.34 3.64 6.75
C THR A 88 -5.97 5.11 6.93
N THR A 89 -6.51 5.96 6.06
CA THR A 89 -6.50 7.42 6.20
C THR A 89 -7.40 7.88 7.34
N LYS A 90 -7.40 9.19 7.64
CA LYS A 90 -8.38 9.83 8.54
C LYS A 90 -9.85 9.64 8.13
N TYR A 91 -10.11 9.25 6.88
CA TYR A 91 -11.45 8.97 6.36
C TYR A 91 -11.72 7.47 6.25
N GLY A 92 -10.88 6.63 6.85
CA GLY A 92 -11.04 5.18 6.80
C GLY A 92 -10.66 4.56 5.45
N GLU A 93 -10.13 5.34 4.50
CA GLU A 93 -9.80 4.84 3.17
C GLU A 93 -8.52 4.01 3.19
N PHE A 94 -8.45 2.99 2.34
CA PHE A 94 -7.22 2.26 2.07
C PHE A 94 -7.10 1.89 0.59
N TRP A 95 -5.86 1.70 0.14
CA TRP A 95 -5.52 1.18 -1.18
C TRP A 95 -4.35 0.21 -1.06
N ARG A 96 -4.40 -0.89 -1.80
CA ARG A 96 -3.29 -1.84 -1.89
C ARG A 96 -3.20 -2.39 -3.31
N ILE A 97 -2.12 -2.00 -3.99
CA ILE A 97 -1.74 -2.55 -5.29
C ILE A 97 -1.42 -4.04 -5.13
N LEU A 98 -2.15 -4.88 -5.87
CA LEU A 98 -2.00 -6.32 -5.89
C LEU A 98 -2.06 -6.82 -7.33
N LEU A 99 -1.50 -8.01 -7.58
CA LEU A 99 -1.70 -8.70 -8.84
C LEU A 99 -3.05 -9.42 -8.81
N PRO A 100 -3.59 -9.87 -9.96
CA PRO A 100 -4.74 -10.76 -9.98
C PRO A 100 -4.50 -12.01 -9.13
N GLY A 101 -5.51 -12.39 -8.35
CA GLY A 101 -5.41 -13.53 -7.42
C GLY A 101 -6.40 -13.46 -6.27
N VAL A 102 -6.42 -14.52 -5.47
CA VAL A 102 -7.23 -14.62 -4.24
C VAL A 102 -6.36 -14.28 -3.04
N TYR A 103 -6.86 -13.42 -2.18
CA TYR A 103 -6.15 -12.91 -1.01
C TYR A 103 -7.05 -12.93 0.21
N LYS A 104 -6.40 -12.87 1.38
CA LYS A 104 -7.04 -12.68 2.66
C LYS A 104 -6.50 -11.41 3.32
N LEU A 105 -7.40 -10.49 3.65
CA LEU A 105 -7.11 -9.25 4.35
C LEU A 105 -7.37 -9.44 5.84
N GLU A 106 -6.38 -9.13 6.67
CA GLU A 106 -6.47 -9.05 8.13
C GLU A 106 -6.57 -7.57 8.53
N ILE A 107 -7.59 -7.21 9.30
CA ILE A 107 -7.89 -5.83 9.70
C ILE A 107 -7.95 -5.76 11.23
N TYR A 108 -7.22 -4.79 11.80
CA TYR A 108 -7.17 -4.51 13.23
C TYR A 108 -7.44 -3.02 13.47
N GLY A 109 -8.33 -2.70 14.40
CA GLY A 109 -8.57 -1.33 14.86
C GLY A 109 -8.57 -1.30 16.39
N ASP A 110 -7.99 -0.26 16.98
CA ASP A 110 -7.95 -0.12 18.44
C ASP A 110 -9.37 0.00 19.01
N GLY A 111 -9.71 -0.87 19.94
CA GLY A 111 -11.07 -0.95 20.50
C GLY A 111 -12.08 -1.71 19.63
N TYR A 112 -11.64 -2.35 18.55
CA TYR A 112 -12.48 -3.17 17.67
C TYR A 112 -12.05 -4.65 17.69
N ILE A 113 -13.00 -5.52 17.35
CA ILE A 113 -12.73 -6.94 17.15
C ILE A 113 -11.98 -7.11 15.82
N PRO A 114 -10.83 -7.80 15.78
CA PRO A 114 -10.13 -8.08 14.54
C PRO A 114 -11.00 -8.83 13.54
N LYS A 115 -10.81 -8.55 12.25
CA LYS A 115 -11.58 -9.16 11.17
C LYS A 115 -10.68 -9.69 10.08
N GLU A 116 -11.03 -10.86 9.54
CA GLU A 116 -10.44 -11.40 8.32
C GLU A 116 -11.48 -11.39 7.19
N MET A 117 -11.06 -11.05 5.98
CA MET A 117 -11.92 -11.01 4.79
C MET A 117 -11.19 -11.63 3.59
N ASP A 118 -11.81 -12.62 2.95
CA ASP A 118 -11.34 -13.13 1.66
C ASP A 118 -11.83 -12.23 0.53
N PHE A 119 -10.96 -11.95 -0.46
CA PHE A 119 -11.30 -11.15 -1.63
C PHE A 119 -10.49 -11.60 -2.85
N MET A 120 -10.96 -11.25 -4.04
CA MET A 120 -10.31 -11.57 -5.30
C MET A 120 -10.00 -10.29 -6.06
N VAL A 121 -8.78 -10.18 -6.57
CA VAL A 121 -8.37 -9.15 -7.52
C VAL A 121 -8.42 -9.76 -8.91
N VAL A 122 -9.11 -9.06 -9.83
CA VAL A 122 -9.18 -9.42 -11.25
C VAL A 122 -8.36 -8.46 -12.09
N GLU A 123 -8.05 -8.84 -13.31
CA GLU A 123 -7.30 -7.96 -14.22
C GLU A 123 -8.06 -6.66 -14.53
N GLN A 124 -7.29 -5.57 -14.63
CA GLN A 124 -7.71 -4.24 -15.09
C GLN A 124 -8.79 -3.53 -14.27
N HIS A 125 -9.31 -4.15 -13.20
CA HIS A 125 -10.35 -3.55 -12.37
C HIS A 125 -9.95 -3.58 -10.89
N PRO A 126 -9.89 -2.42 -10.21
CA PRO A 126 -9.75 -2.38 -8.76
C PRO A 126 -10.93 -3.10 -8.09
N THR A 127 -10.62 -3.87 -7.06
CA THR A 127 -11.63 -4.48 -6.20
C THR A 127 -12.04 -3.48 -5.12
N LEU A 128 -13.31 -3.09 -5.10
CA LEU A 128 -13.87 -2.33 -3.99
C LEU A 128 -14.23 -3.26 -2.84
N LEU A 129 -13.60 -3.08 -1.67
CA LEU A 129 -13.81 -3.87 -0.47
C LEU A 129 -14.06 -2.95 0.73
N ASN A 130 -15.33 -2.73 1.07
CA ASN A 130 -15.69 -2.01 2.28
C ASN A 130 -15.80 -2.95 3.48
N VAL A 131 -15.26 -2.53 4.61
CA VAL A 131 -15.15 -3.32 5.82
C VAL A 131 -15.81 -2.57 6.97
N THR A 132 -16.74 -3.24 7.66
CA THR A 132 -17.27 -2.77 8.95
C THR A 132 -16.63 -3.57 10.08
N LEU A 133 -16.04 -2.87 11.05
CA LEU A 133 -15.56 -3.43 12.31
C LEU A 133 -16.56 -3.18 13.44
N HIS A 134 -16.61 -4.11 14.39
CA HIS A 134 -17.48 -4.02 15.56
C HIS A 134 -16.65 -3.77 16.81
N THR A 135 -17.19 -2.98 17.73
CA THR A 135 -16.51 -2.65 18.99
C THR A 135 -16.22 -3.91 19.81
N SER A 136 -15.02 -3.99 20.39
CA SER A 136 -14.72 -5.06 21.33
C SER A 136 -15.41 -4.75 22.66
N LYS A 137 -16.25 -5.68 23.15
CA LYS A 137 -16.76 -5.57 24.51
C LYS A 137 -15.54 -5.62 25.45
N ARG A 138 -15.38 -4.62 26.33
CA ARG A 138 -14.37 -4.66 27.40
C ARG A 138 -14.63 -5.89 28.26
N GLN A 139 -13.92 -6.98 27.98
CA GLN A 139 -13.73 -8.10 28.88
C GLN A 139 -12.24 -8.20 29.15
N ASP A 140 -11.90 -7.84 30.38
CA ASP A 140 -10.62 -7.97 31.07
C ASP A 140 -9.42 -7.16 30.55
N ASN A 141 -8.66 -6.67 31.54
CA ASN A 141 -7.51 -5.76 31.50
C ASN A 141 -6.27 -6.30 30.75
N THR A 142 -6.45 -7.02 29.64
CA THR A 142 -5.35 -7.37 28.74
C THR A 142 -5.39 -6.46 27.52
N PRO A 143 -4.48 -5.48 27.39
CA PRO A 143 -4.36 -4.74 26.14
C PRO A 143 -4.04 -5.73 25.02
N TYR A 144 -4.91 -5.81 24.01
CA TYR A 144 -4.58 -6.50 22.76
C TYR A 144 -3.30 -5.86 22.23
N ARG A 145 -2.20 -6.59 22.29
CA ARG A 145 -0.91 -6.14 21.80
C ARG A 145 -1.04 -6.11 20.28
N GLN A 146 -1.09 -4.92 19.69
CA GLN A 146 -0.91 -4.77 18.25
C GLN A 146 0.32 -5.61 17.85
N PRO A 147 0.28 -6.38 16.76
CA PRO A 147 1.52 -6.81 16.14
C PRO A 147 2.26 -5.53 15.81
N VAL A 148 3.34 -5.25 16.56
CA VAL A 148 4.23 -4.14 16.24
C VAL A 148 4.62 -4.39 14.80
N PRO A 149 4.36 -3.46 13.86
CA PRO A 149 4.99 -3.57 12.56
C PRO A 149 6.48 -3.70 12.85
N HIS A 150 7.13 -4.77 12.40
CA HIS A 150 8.58 -4.85 12.47
C HIS A 150 9.11 -3.76 11.53
N PHE A 151 9.12 -2.52 12.00
CA PHE A 151 9.90 -1.46 11.44
C PHE A 151 11.34 -1.90 11.66
N TYR A 152 12.04 -2.16 10.57
CA TYR A 152 13.48 -2.28 10.61
C TYR A 152 14.03 -0.95 11.14
N HIS A 153 14.25 -0.87 12.45
CA HIS A 153 15.09 0.16 13.03
C HIS A 153 16.52 -0.18 12.64
N HIS A 154 16.93 0.26 11.45
CA HIS A 154 18.34 0.54 11.24
C HIS A 154 18.69 1.75 12.09
N HIS A 155 19.21 1.47 13.28
CA HIS A 155 20.06 2.41 14.00
C HIS A 155 21.21 2.78 13.04
N HIS A 156 21.18 3.99 12.51
CA HIS A 156 22.38 4.60 11.95
C HIS A 156 23.27 5.05 13.12
N PRO A 157 24.59 4.78 13.06
CA PRO A 157 25.57 5.39 13.95
C PRO A 157 25.70 6.91 13.71
#